data_AF-A0A1H3N8E6-F1
#
_entry.id   AF-A0A1H3N8E6-F1
#
_cell.length_a   1.000
_cell.length_b   1.000
_cell.length_c   1.000
_cell.angle_alpha   90.00
_cell.angle_beta   90.00
_cell.angle_gamma   90.00
#
_symmetry.space_group_name_H-M   'P 1'
#
loop_
_entity.id
_entity.type
_entity.pdbx_description
1 polymer ?
#
loop_
_entity_poly.entity_id
_entity_poly.type
_entity_poly.pdbx_seq_one_letter_code
_entity_poly.pdbx_strand_id
1 'polypeptide(L)'
;MRWTVSAAATVASTYALDAFAAAAGALVVMSGVLAGLSHGWVVVVLVGSYVLWALGLRTNLRANGALLAATGTSTNVLSKAAYDLTRRFARSERAPRVAAAVGYAGTEVIKELPYYAAAFGAAAATEAITGADALVFLAGANLGAAVYEYGLGRLTSWFLRRRFASFERDWVPGRYLTDYYSTVEPDELATIAFLVDALRHADRDQPILFFGVGPTMHHVFAAADVASEIHLGDYLPSNLAELQRWIDRAPDAHDWRPFVSYTLRCEGVSEPTEDEVTLREDLTRKKITDLIQVDAHHRHPVNRRYATVISPYCADSATDNLTTWRQLMRNITDLVEPGGLFVTAALHQCAGYTVGDRRFPSANVSEDDLRAALRPDFDRSNEVIEVHSTNQDATHGYGGVLLCHARKHQPPER
;
A
#
# COMPACT_ATOMS: atom_id res chain seq x y z
N MET A 1 -7.37 -5.63 17.64
CA MET A 1 -8.32 -4.80 16.87
C MET A 1 -8.78 -5.42 15.53
N ARG A 2 -7.89 -5.93 14.65
CA ARG A 2 -8.32 -6.45 13.31
C ARG A 2 -9.23 -7.68 13.36
N TRP A 3 -9.01 -8.59 14.32
CA TRP A 3 -9.86 -9.77 14.53
C TRP A 3 -11.26 -9.43 15.05
N THR A 4 -11.37 -8.48 15.98
CA THR A 4 -12.67 -8.03 16.51
C THR A 4 -13.49 -7.34 15.44
N VAL A 5 -12.88 -6.48 14.62
CA VAL A 5 -13.53 -5.87 13.46
C VAL A 5 -14.02 -6.94 12.47
N SER A 6 -13.20 -7.95 12.18
CA SER A 6 -13.60 -9.01 11.24
C SER A 6 -14.71 -9.89 11.79
N ALA A 7 -14.70 -10.18 13.10
CA ALA A 7 -15.78 -10.92 13.75
C ALA A 7 -17.11 -10.13 13.71
N ALA A 8 -17.07 -8.84 14.08
CA ALA A 8 -18.24 -7.96 14.02
C ALA A 8 -18.78 -7.83 12.58
N ALA A 9 -17.90 -7.63 11.59
CA ALA A 9 -18.27 -7.57 10.19
C ALA A 9 -18.87 -8.90 9.69
N THR A 10 -18.35 -10.04 10.15
CA THR A 10 -18.89 -11.37 9.80
C THR A 10 -20.30 -11.55 10.33
N VAL A 11 -20.54 -11.18 11.59
CA VAL A 11 -21.87 -11.23 12.20
C VAL A 11 -22.83 -10.33 11.45
N ALA A 12 -22.49 -9.04 11.29
CA ALA A 12 -23.34 -8.07 10.60
C ALA A 12 -23.65 -8.49 9.16
N SER A 13 -22.62 -8.92 8.42
CA SER A 13 -22.78 -9.33 7.02
C SER A 13 -23.61 -10.59 6.87
N THR A 14 -23.46 -11.56 7.77
CA THR A 14 -24.24 -12.82 7.77
C THR A 14 -25.72 -12.55 8.04
N TYR A 15 -26.05 -11.81 9.11
CA TYR A 15 -27.44 -11.50 9.42
C TYR A 15 -28.12 -10.66 8.32
N ALA A 16 -27.40 -9.69 7.74
CA ALA A 16 -27.94 -8.88 6.66
C ALA A 16 -28.14 -9.69 5.37
N LEU A 17 -27.20 -10.58 5.03
CA LEU A 17 -27.36 -11.52 3.92
C LEU A 17 -28.59 -12.40 4.14
N ASP A 18 -28.72 -12.99 5.33
CA ASP A 18 -29.80 -13.93 5.63
C ASP A 18 -31.18 -13.27 5.57
N ALA A 19 -31.31 -12.09 6.19
CA ALA A 19 -32.55 -11.33 6.13
C ALA A 19 -32.91 -10.93 4.69
N PHE A 20 -31.92 -10.51 3.90
CA PHE A 20 -32.14 -10.11 2.51
C PHE A 20 -32.53 -11.30 1.62
N ALA A 21 -31.82 -12.43 1.76
CA ALA A 21 -32.09 -13.66 1.02
C ALA A 21 -33.47 -14.23 1.36
N ALA A 22 -33.80 -14.37 2.66
CA ALA A 22 -35.12 -14.85 3.08
C ALA A 22 -36.26 -13.95 2.58
N ALA A 23 -36.09 -12.62 2.65
CA ALA A 23 -37.05 -11.67 2.13
C ALA A 23 -37.23 -11.80 0.60
N ALA A 24 -36.14 -11.94 -0.15
CA ALA A 24 -36.18 -12.16 -1.59
C ALA A 24 -36.91 -13.47 -1.95
N GLY A 25 -36.61 -14.55 -1.22
CA GLY A 25 -37.31 -15.84 -1.36
C GLY A 25 -38.81 -15.70 -1.14
N ALA A 26 -39.21 -15.07 -0.03
CA ALA A 26 -40.62 -14.84 0.29
C ALA A 26 -41.32 -13.97 -0.76
N LEU A 27 -40.67 -12.90 -1.24
CA LEU A 27 -41.21 -12.02 -2.28
C LEU A 27 -41.44 -12.76 -3.60
N VAL A 28 -40.51 -13.63 -4.02
CA VAL A 28 -40.66 -14.40 -5.25
C VAL A 28 -41.85 -15.36 -5.14
N VAL A 29 -42.00 -16.05 -4.00
CA VAL A 29 -43.18 -16.91 -3.74
C VAL A 29 -44.46 -16.08 -3.77
N MET A 30 -44.54 -15.00 -3.00
CA MET A 30 -45.73 -14.15 -2.88
C MET A 30 -46.13 -13.48 -4.20
N SER A 31 -45.16 -13.18 -5.06
CA SER A 31 -45.42 -12.54 -6.36
C SER A 31 -46.18 -13.44 -7.33
N GLY A 32 -46.12 -14.76 -7.14
CA GLY A 32 -46.67 -15.73 -8.10
C GLY A 32 -45.99 -15.69 -9.47
N VAL A 33 -44.83 -15.05 -9.63
CA VAL A 33 -44.16 -14.89 -10.94
C VAL A 33 -43.75 -16.21 -11.58
N LEU A 34 -43.58 -17.26 -10.76
CA LEU A 34 -43.29 -18.62 -11.21
C LEU A 34 -44.50 -19.56 -11.09
N ALA A 35 -45.69 -19.02 -10.79
CA ALA A 35 -46.91 -19.81 -10.67
C ALA A 35 -47.27 -20.45 -12.02
N GLY A 36 -47.63 -21.74 -12.00
CA GLY A 36 -47.99 -22.51 -13.20
C GLY A 36 -46.81 -23.10 -13.96
N LEU A 37 -45.55 -22.86 -13.55
CA LEU A 37 -44.42 -23.62 -14.07
C LEU A 37 -44.50 -25.08 -13.64
N SER A 38 -44.14 -25.99 -14.54
CA SER A 38 -43.97 -27.40 -14.18
C SER A 38 -42.81 -27.56 -13.21
N HIS A 39 -42.84 -28.62 -12.40
CA HIS A 39 -41.80 -28.92 -11.43
C HIS A 39 -40.38 -28.92 -12.04
N GLY A 40 -40.24 -29.48 -13.25
CA GLY A 40 -38.95 -29.48 -13.97
C GLY A 40 -38.43 -28.08 -14.27
N TRP A 41 -39.29 -27.14 -14.66
CA TRP A 41 -38.89 -25.75 -14.90
C TRP A 41 -38.54 -25.00 -13.62
N VAL A 42 -39.22 -25.28 -12.51
CA VAL A 42 -38.86 -24.72 -11.19
C VAL A 42 -37.47 -25.18 -10.77
N VAL A 43 -37.12 -26.46 -11.00
CA VAL A 43 -35.76 -26.98 -10.76
C VAL A 43 -34.73 -26.29 -11.65
N VAL A 44 -35.04 -26.04 -12.93
CA VAL A 44 -34.14 -25.28 -13.83
C VAL A 44 -33.91 -23.86 -13.31
N VAL A 45 -34.94 -23.17 -12.82
CA VAL A 45 -34.81 -21.83 -12.22
C VAL A 45 -33.94 -21.88 -10.97
N LEU A 46 -34.12 -22.88 -10.11
CA LEU A 46 -33.27 -23.08 -8.93
C LEU A 46 -31.81 -23.30 -9.31
N VAL A 47 -31.51 -24.17 -10.28
CA VAL A 47 -30.14 -24.39 -10.77
C VAL A 47 -29.56 -23.10 -11.36
N GLY A 48 -30.33 -22.35 -12.14
CA GLY A 48 -29.94 -21.05 -12.67
C GLY A 48 -29.60 -20.03 -11.59
N SER A 49 -30.35 -20.03 -10.48
CA SER A 49 -30.09 -19.14 -9.34
C SER A 49 -28.74 -19.41 -8.68
N TYR A 50 -28.29 -20.67 -8.62
CA TYR A 50 -26.95 -21.02 -8.11
C TYR A 50 -25.82 -20.50 -9.01
N VAL A 51 -26.03 -20.48 -10.34
CA VAL A 51 -25.05 -19.90 -11.27
C VAL A 51 -24.90 -18.40 -11.01
N LEU A 52 -26.02 -17.69 -10.84
CA LEU A 52 -26.01 -16.25 -10.53
C LEU A 52 -25.38 -15.97 -9.17
N TRP A 53 -25.71 -16.79 -8.16
CA TRP A 53 -25.07 -16.73 -6.85
C TRP A 53 -23.55 -16.92 -6.93
N ALA A 54 -23.08 -17.92 -7.69
CA ALA A 54 -21.64 -18.13 -7.88
C ALA A 54 -20.94 -16.94 -8.55
N LEU A 55 -21.61 -16.24 -9.48
CA LEU A 55 -21.09 -15.01 -10.10
C LEU A 55 -21.03 -13.83 -9.12
N GLY A 56 -22.07 -13.66 -8.31
CA GLY A 56 -22.11 -12.66 -7.24
C GLY A 56 -21.01 -12.90 -6.20
N LEU A 57 -20.95 -14.13 -5.69
CA LEU A 57 -19.94 -14.59 -4.75
C LEU A 57 -18.53 -14.39 -5.31
N ARG A 58 -18.25 -14.75 -6.58
CA ARG A 58 -16.93 -14.50 -7.21
C ARG A 58 -16.51 -13.04 -7.15
N THR A 59 -17.46 -12.11 -7.29
CA THR A 59 -17.18 -10.66 -7.17
C THR A 59 -16.80 -10.31 -5.74
N ASN A 60 -17.54 -10.82 -4.75
CA ASN A 60 -17.24 -10.58 -3.35
C ASN A 60 -15.92 -11.23 -2.90
N LEU A 61 -15.65 -12.47 -3.28
CA LEU A 61 -14.41 -13.19 -2.93
C LEU A 61 -13.16 -12.41 -3.38
N ARG A 62 -13.21 -11.80 -4.57
CA ARG A 62 -12.13 -10.93 -5.07
C ARG A 62 -11.97 -9.69 -4.22
N ALA A 63 -13.07 -9.01 -3.91
CA ALA A 63 -13.07 -7.79 -3.11
C ALA A 63 -12.62 -8.05 -1.66
N ASN A 64 -13.10 -9.14 -1.04
CA ASN A 64 -12.70 -9.55 0.30
C ASN A 64 -11.23 -9.97 0.35
N GLY A 65 -10.72 -10.66 -0.67
CA GLY A 65 -9.28 -10.96 -0.79
C GLY A 65 -8.42 -9.69 -0.90
N ALA A 66 -8.89 -8.67 -1.62
CA ALA A 66 -8.23 -7.36 -1.69
C ALA A 66 -8.30 -6.61 -0.35
N LEU A 67 -9.45 -6.66 0.35
CA LEU A 67 -9.62 -6.10 1.69
C LEU A 67 -8.65 -6.74 2.68
N LEU A 68 -8.58 -8.07 2.72
CA LEU A 68 -7.64 -8.81 3.56
C LEU A 68 -6.19 -8.43 3.30
N ALA A 69 -5.81 -8.30 2.02
CA ALA A 69 -4.46 -7.89 1.65
C ALA A 69 -4.15 -6.45 2.10
N ALA A 70 -5.11 -5.53 1.96
CA ALA A 70 -4.91 -4.09 2.22
C ALA A 70 -5.04 -3.71 3.71
N THR A 71 -5.92 -4.36 4.46
CA THR A 71 -6.28 -3.95 5.84
C THR A 71 -6.06 -5.05 6.87
N GLY A 72 -5.88 -6.30 6.42
CA GLY A 72 -5.88 -7.47 7.30
C GLY A 72 -7.24 -7.78 7.92
N THR A 73 -8.33 -7.17 7.44
CA THR A 73 -9.71 -7.44 7.88
C THR A 73 -10.51 -8.16 6.80
N SER A 74 -11.59 -8.82 7.20
CA SER A 74 -12.46 -9.61 6.31
C SER A 74 -13.91 -9.44 6.74
N THR A 75 -14.84 -9.53 5.79
CA THR A 75 -16.28 -9.69 6.11
C THR A 75 -16.63 -11.13 6.48
N ASN A 76 -15.62 -12.02 6.54
CA ASN A 76 -15.77 -13.42 6.91
C ASN A 76 -14.58 -13.91 7.76
N VAL A 77 -14.86 -14.37 8.98
CA VAL A 77 -13.83 -14.75 9.96
C VAL A 77 -13.05 -16.02 9.55
N LEU A 78 -13.68 -16.99 8.88
CA LEU A 78 -12.98 -18.19 8.40
C LEU A 78 -12.08 -17.86 7.21
N SER A 79 -12.53 -16.97 6.33
CA SER A 79 -11.71 -16.42 5.26
C SER A 79 -10.45 -15.75 5.81
N LYS A 80 -10.58 -14.95 6.88
CA LYS A 80 -9.43 -14.33 7.57
C LYS A 80 -8.52 -15.37 8.21
N ALA A 81 -9.08 -16.35 8.92
CA ALA A 81 -8.30 -17.41 9.56
C ALA A 81 -7.48 -18.20 8.54
N ALA A 82 -8.09 -18.58 7.42
CA ALA A 82 -7.41 -19.25 6.32
C ALA A 82 -6.30 -18.39 5.72
N TYR A 83 -6.56 -17.09 5.49
CA TYR A 83 -5.57 -16.15 4.98
C TYR A 83 -4.35 -16.03 5.90
N ASP A 84 -4.57 -15.74 7.18
CA ASP A 84 -3.51 -15.51 8.16
C ASP A 84 -2.70 -16.79 8.41
N LEU A 85 -3.36 -17.95 8.47
CA LEU A 85 -2.69 -19.24 8.64
C LEU A 85 -1.81 -19.57 7.43
N THR A 86 -2.34 -19.46 6.22
CA THR A 86 -1.58 -19.75 5.00
C THR A 86 -0.43 -18.75 4.81
N ARG A 87 -0.62 -17.47 5.14
CA ARG A 87 0.43 -16.44 5.03
C ARG A 87 1.66 -16.75 5.90
N ARG A 88 1.50 -17.45 7.02
CA ARG A 88 2.63 -17.85 7.89
C ARG A 88 3.58 -18.87 7.26
N PHE A 89 3.09 -19.66 6.30
CA PHE A 89 3.86 -20.78 5.74
C PHE A 89 4.08 -20.66 4.23
N ALA A 90 3.23 -19.92 3.52
CA ALA A 90 3.29 -19.82 2.08
C ALA A 90 4.34 -18.81 1.61
N ARG A 91 5.18 -19.25 0.68
CA ARG A 91 6.12 -18.37 -0.06
C ARG A 91 5.46 -17.62 -1.23
N SER A 92 4.23 -17.97 -1.60
CA SER A 92 3.49 -17.37 -2.71
C SER A 92 2.43 -16.41 -2.19
N GLU A 93 2.33 -15.22 -2.79
CA GLU A 93 1.27 -14.25 -2.49
C GLU A 93 -0.13 -14.70 -2.94
N ARG A 94 -0.21 -15.66 -3.87
CA ARG A 94 -1.50 -16.16 -4.37
C ARG A 94 -2.14 -17.16 -3.41
N ALA A 95 -1.33 -17.96 -2.70
CA ALA A 95 -1.84 -19.04 -1.85
C ALA A 95 -2.73 -18.54 -0.70
N PRO A 96 -2.37 -17.49 0.07
CA PRO A 96 -3.25 -16.93 1.10
C PRO A 96 -4.60 -16.44 0.55
N ARG A 97 -4.61 -15.79 -0.63
CA ARG A 97 -5.85 -15.31 -1.26
C ARG A 97 -6.76 -16.45 -1.68
N VAL A 98 -6.20 -17.55 -2.19
CA VAL A 98 -6.96 -18.75 -2.55
C VAL A 98 -7.53 -19.40 -1.28
N ALA A 99 -6.73 -19.58 -0.24
CA ALA A 99 -7.18 -20.14 1.03
C ALA A 99 -8.31 -19.31 1.65
N ALA A 100 -8.18 -17.98 1.61
CA ALA A 100 -9.24 -17.07 2.04
C ALA A 100 -10.54 -17.25 1.25
N ALA A 101 -10.45 -17.39 -0.08
CA ALA A 101 -11.60 -17.59 -0.94
C ALA A 101 -12.28 -18.94 -0.66
N VAL A 102 -11.51 -20.01 -0.44
CA VAL A 102 -12.03 -21.33 -0.04
C VAL A 102 -12.72 -21.25 1.33
N GLY A 103 -12.10 -20.59 2.31
CA GLY A 103 -12.68 -20.40 3.64
C GLY A 103 -14.02 -19.67 3.62
N TYR A 104 -14.13 -18.62 2.79
CA TYR A 104 -15.37 -17.88 2.58
C TYR A 104 -16.42 -18.72 1.84
N ALA A 105 -16.07 -19.33 0.72
CA ALA A 105 -17.01 -20.15 -0.05
C ALA A 105 -17.55 -21.33 0.78
N GLY A 106 -16.70 -21.95 1.59
CA GLY A 106 -17.09 -23.02 2.50
C GLY A 106 -18.12 -22.59 3.54
N THR A 107 -18.00 -21.40 4.13
CA THR A 107 -19.03 -20.90 5.06
C THR A 107 -20.36 -20.68 4.36
N GLU A 108 -20.36 -20.12 3.16
CA GLU A 108 -21.61 -19.84 2.45
C GLU A 108 -22.31 -21.13 2.03
N VAL A 109 -21.57 -22.14 1.56
CA VAL A 109 -22.15 -23.46 1.27
C VAL A 109 -22.74 -24.13 2.52
N ILE A 110 -22.10 -24.01 3.68
CA ILE A 110 -22.63 -24.58 4.93
C ILE A 110 -23.92 -23.87 5.37
N LYS A 111 -24.02 -22.55 5.17
CA LYS A 111 -25.21 -21.75 5.50
C LYS A 111 -26.43 -22.11 4.67
N GLU A 112 -26.28 -22.78 3.53
CA GLU A 112 -27.41 -23.27 2.74
C GLU A 112 -28.22 -24.35 3.49
N LEU A 113 -27.58 -25.17 4.33
CA LEU A 113 -28.23 -26.32 4.96
C LEU A 113 -29.48 -25.93 5.80
N PRO A 114 -29.44 -24.90 6.67
CA PRO A 114 -30.63 -24.38 7.33
C PRO A 114 -31.75 -23.92 6.40
N TYR A 115 -31.45 -23.34 5.22
CA TYR A 115 -32.49 -22.88 4.28
C TYR A 115 -33.27 -24.04 3.70
N TYR A 116 -32.58 -25.10 3.28
CA TYR A 116 -33.24 -26.32 2.81
C TYR A 116 -34.05 -26.97 3.91
N ALA A 117 -33.48 -27.10 5.11
CA ALA A 117 -34.18 -27.68 6.25
C ALA A 117 -35.45 -26.88 6.61
N ALA A 118 -35.38 -25.55 6.61
CA ALA A 118 -36.51 -24.69 6.91
C ALA A 118 -37.58 -24.71 5.81
N ALA A 119 -37.18 -24.59 4.54
CA ALA A 119 -38.12 -24.56 3.42
C ALA A 119 -38.89 -25.88 3.27
N PHE A 120 -38.19 -27.02 3.30
CA PHE A 120 -38.83 -28.32 3.20
C PHE A 120 -39.49 -28.76 4.50
N GLY A 121 -38.96 -28.34 5.66
CA GLY A 121 -39.62 -28.55 6.95
C GLY A 121 -40.97 -27.84 7.03
N ALA A 122 -41.06 -26.61 6.52
CA ALA A 122 -42.32 -25.88 6.43
C ALA A 122 -43.31 -26.57 5.46
N ALA A 123 -42.85 -27.01 4.29
CA ALA A 123 -43.69 -27.76 3.34
C ALA A 123 -44.17 -29.11 3.90
N ALA A 124 -43.40 -29.75 4.78
CA ALA A 124 -43.81 -30.99 5.44
C ALA A 124 -44.77 -30.74 6.63
N ALA A 125 -44.73 -29.56 7.23
CA ALA A 125 -45.51 -29.22 8.43
C ALA A 125 -46.90 -28.65 8.14
N THR A 126 -47.17 -28.19 6.91
CA THR A 126 -48.48 -27.61 6.54
C THR A 126 -48.83 -27.87 5.08
N GLU A 127 -50.12 -28.10 4.80
CA GLU A 127 -50.64 -28.22 3.43
C GLU A 127 -50.66 -26.88 2.69
N ALA A 128 -50.49 -25.76 3.40
CA ALA A 128 -50.48 -24.42 2.81
C ALA A 128 -49.21 -24.09 2.01
N ILE A 129 -48.12 -24.86 2.19
CA ILE A 129 -46.84 -24.65 1.51
C ILE A 129 -46.51 -25.92 0.74
N THR A 130 -46.46 -25.82 -0.59
CA THR A 130 -46.11 -26.97 -1.42
C THR A 130 -44.61 -27.16 -1.54
N GLY A 131 -44.17 -28.35 -1.95
CA GLY A 131 -42.77 -28.59 -2.30
C GLY A 131 -42.28 -27.71 -3.46
N ALA A 132 -43.18 -27.27 -4.35
CA ALA A 132 -42.85 -26.29 -5.39
C ALA A 132 -42.61 -24.90 -4.79
N ASP A 133 -43.40 -24.47 -3.82
CA ASP A 133 -43.20 -23.20 -3.11
C ASP A 133 -41.87 -23.18 -2.35
N ALA A 134 -41.48 -24.31 -1.75
CA ALA A 134 -40.16 -24.46 -1.12
C ALA A 134 -39.01 -24.28 -2.12
N LEU A 135 -39.11 -24.88 -3.31
CA LEU A 135 -38.09 -24.72 -4.37
C LEU A 135 -38.06 -23.28 -4.92
N VAL A 136 -39.23 -22.65 -5.09
CA VAL A 136 -39.34 -21.26 -5.53
C VAL A 136 -38.75 -20.30 -4.49
N PHE A 137 -39.01 -20.54 -3.20
CA PHE A 137 -38.41 -19.80 -2.09
C PHE A 137 -36.87 -19.90 -2.14
N LEU A 138 -36.33 -21.12 -2.26
CA LEU A 138 -34.88 -21.34 -2.33
C LEU A 138 -34.27 -20.64 -3.56
N ALA A 139 -34.92 -20.71 -4.72
CA ALA A 139 -34.46 -20.00 -5.91
C ALA A 139 -34.44 -18.48 -5.71
N GLY A 140 -35.50 -17.92 -5.13
CA GLY A 140 -35.57 -16.49 -4.80
C GLY A 140 -34.53 -16.07 -3.75
N ALA A 141 -34.30 -16.90 -2.73
CA ALA A 141 -33.29 -16.66 -1.71
C ALA A 141 -31.87 -16.66 -2.29
N ASN A 142 -31.55 -17.61 -3.17
CA ASN A 142 -30.28 -17.64 -3.90
C ASN A 142 -30.06 -16.41 -4.79
N LEU A 143 -31.11 -15.94 -5.48
CA LEU A 143 -31.04 -14.70 -6.25
C LEU A 143 -30.79 -13.49 -5.35
N GLY A 144 -31.47 -13.42 -4.20
CA GLY A 144 -31.23 -12.39 -3.18
C GLY A 144 -29.78 -12.41 -2.68
N ALA A 145 -29.27 -13.58 -2.33
CA ALA A 145 -27.88 -13.77 -1.93
C ALA A 145 -26.90 -13.35 -3.03
N ALA A 146 -27.17 -13.69 -4.30
CA ALA A 146 -26.35 -13.28 -5.43
C ALA A 146 -26.22 -11.75 -5.55
N VAL A 147 -27.35 -11.04 -5.41
CA VAL A 147 -27.41 -9.58 -5.47
C VAL A 147 -26.66 -8.97 -4.29
N TYR A 148 -26.86 -9.50 -3.08
CA TYR A 148 -26.19 -9.02 -1.88
C TYR A 148 -24.68 -9.19 -1.98
N GLU A 149 -24.20 -10.38 -2.34
CA GLU A 149 -22.78 -10.70 -2.50
C GLU A 149 -22.12 -9.79 -3.55
N TYR A 150 -22.78 -9.60 -4.71
CA TYR A 150 -22.31 -8.66 -5.72
C TYR A 150 -22.24 -7.23 -5.18
N GLY A 151 -23.30 -6.76 -4.50
CA GLY A 151 -23.37 -5.42 -3.92
C GLY A 151 -22.29 -5.16 -2.87
N LEU A 152 -22.11 -6.10 -1.94
CA LEU A 152 -21.06 -6.05 -0.93
C LEU A 152 -19.67 -5.99 -1.59
N GLY A 153 -19.41 -6.85 -2.57
CA GLY A 153 -18.14 -6.83 -3.30
C GLY A 153 -17.87 -5.49 -4.00
N ARG A 154 -18.90 -4.86 -4.59
CA ARG A 154 -18.79 -3.53 -5.22
C ARG A 154 -18.56 -2.42 -4.20
N LEU A 155 -19.22 -2.46 -3.06
CA LEU A 155 -19.06 -1.50 -1.96
C LEU A 155 -17.65 -1.59 -1.36
N THR A 156 -17.18 -2.81 -1.06
CA THR A 156 -15.81 -3.05 -0.55
C THR A 156 -14.76 -2.54 -1.54
N SER A 157 -14.94 -2.81 -2.83
CA SER A 157 -14.04 -2.32 -3.87
C SER A 157 -14.03 -0.79 -3.96
N TRP A 158 -15.19 -0.15 -3.82
CA TRP A 158 -15.32 1.31 -3.80
C TRP A 158 -14.63 1.92 -2.57
N PHE A 159 -14.81 1.31 -1.40
CA PHE A 159 -14.16 1.73 -0.16
C PHE A 159 -12.64 1.67 -0.29
N LEU A 160 -12.09 0.56 -0.79
CA LEU A 160 -10.64 0.40 -0.97
C LEU A 160 -10.05 1.46 -1.91
N ARG A 161 -10.76 1.80 -3.00
CA ARG A 161 -10.31 2.84 -3.95
C ARG A 161 -10.29 4.25 -3.37
N ARG A 162 -11.04 4.51 -2.29
CA ARG A 162 -11.15 5.83 -1.64
C ARG A 162 -10.50 5.88 -0.27
N ARG A 163 -9.77 4.83 0.11
CA ARG A 163 -9.11 4.73 1.42
C ARG A 163 -7.99 5.77 1.57
N PHE A 164 -7.39 6.20 0.47
CA PHE A 164 -6.34 7.21 0.46
C PHE A 164 -6.70 8.39 -0.43
N ALA A 165 -6.10 9.51 -0.09
CA ALA A 165 -6.05 10.72 -0.88
C ALA A 165 -5.21 10.52 -2.15
N SER A 166 -5.49 11.31 -3.18
CA SER A 166 -4.73 11.30 -4.44
C SER A 166 -3.58 12.31 -4.36
N PHE A 167 -2.38 11.89 -4.77
CA PHE A 167 -1.23 12.77 -4.85
C PHE A 167 -1.46 13.94 -5.82
N GLU A 168 -2.14 13.70 -6.94
CA GLU A 168 -2.38 14.72 -7.96
C GLU A 168 -3.45 15.75 -7.57
N ARG A 169 -4.36 15.39 -6.65
CA ARG A 169 -5.54 16.21 -6.31
C ARG A 169 -5.49 16.80 -4.91
N ASP A 170 -5.00 16.02 -3.96
CA ASP A 170 -5.15 16.32 -2.53
C ASP A 170 -3.79 16.66 -1.87
N TRP A 171 -2.66 16.41 -2.53
CA TRP A 171 -1.32 16.70 -1.99
C TRP A 171 -1.03 18.20 -1.98
N VAL A 172 -0.61 18.71 -0.83
CA VAL A 172 -0.18 20.10 -0.65
C VAL A 172 1.20 20.09 0.01
N PRO A 173 2.27 20.42 -0.75
CA PRO A 173 3.65 20.34 -0.24
C PRO A 173 3.88 21.11 1.06
N GLY A 174 3.39 22.35 1.16
CA GLY A 174 3.57 23.17 2.37
C GLY A 174 2.94 22.56 3.62
N ARG A 175 1.86 21.77 3.50
CA ARG A 175 1.30 21.03 4.66
C ARG A 175 2.23 19.90 5.08
N TYR A 176 2.76 19.15 4.12
CA TYR A 176 3.74 18.11 4.40
C TYR A 176 4.99 18.68 5.09
N LEU A 177 5.50 19.82 4.60
CA LEU A 177 6.63 20.53 5.23
C LEU A 177 6.31 21.01 6.65
N THR A 178 5.10 21.51 6.90
CA THR A 178 4.71 21.96 8.24
C THR A 178 4.59 20.79 9.22
N ASP A 179 3.98 19.69 8.78
CA ASP A 179 3.67 18.55 9.63
C ASP A 179 4.92 17.74 10.01
N TYR A 180 5.86 17.55 9.07
CA TYR A 180 7.00 16.65 9.25
C TYR A 180 8.34 17.35 9.43
N TYR A 181 8.48 18.59 8.94
CA TYR A 181 9.79 19.24 8.81
C TYR A 181 9.88 20.57 9.56
N SER A 182 8.95 20.87 10.46
CA SER A 182 9.06 22.04 11.36
C SER A 182 10.16 21.86 12.41
N THR A 183 10.55 20.62 12.72
CA THR A 183 11.67 20.26 13.59
C THR A 183 12.39 19.02 13.04
N VAL A 184 13.62 18.76 13.49
CA VAL A 184 14.34 17.52 13.13
C VAL A 184 13.83 16.40 14.03
N GLU A 185 12.88 15.63 13.52
CA GLU A 185 12.22 14.55 14.26
C GLU A 185 13.10 13.28 14.39
N PRO A 186 12.78 12.34 15.32
CA PRO A 186 13.63 11.18 15.59
C PRO A 186 13.94 10.26 14.39
N ASP A 187 12.98 10.09 13.49
CA ASP A 187 13.19 9.38 12.21
C ASP A 187 14.20 10.09 11.33
N GLU A 188 14.09 11.42 11.20
CA GLU A 188 15.01 12.23 10.41
C GLU A 188 16.41 12.29 11.03
N LEU A 189 16.51 12.31 12.37
CA LEU A 189 17.80 12.18 13.06
C LEU A 189 18.52 10.88 12.64
N ALA A 190 17.82 9.75 12.71
CA ALA A 190 18.39 8.45 12.31
C ALA A 190 18.71 8.41 10.81
N THR A 191 17.82 8.94 9.97
CA THR A 191 17.95 8.87 8.50
C THR A 191 19.09 9.75 7.99
N ILE A 192 19.24 10.97 8.49
CA ILE A 192 20.34 11.87 8.10
C ILE A 192 21.68 11.29 8.54
N ALA A 193 21.78 10.78 9.78
CA ALA A 193 23.01 10.15 10.27
C ALA A 193 23.41 8.94 9.42
N PHE A 194 22.44 8.08 9.09
CA PHE A 194 22.65 6.93 8.22
C PHE A 194 23.07 7.35 6.81
N LEU A 195 22.43 8.37 6.24
CA LEU A 195 22.73 8.85 4.90
C LEU A 195 24.15 9.43 4.81
N VAL A 196 24.58 10.20 5.81
CA VAL A 196 25.95 10.73 5.90
C VAL A 196 26.97 9.58 5.94
N ASP A 197 26.70 8.51 6.71
CA ASP A 197 27.59 7.34 6.74
C ASP A 197 27.58 6.57 5.41
N ALA A 198 26.41 6.33 4.83
CA ALA A 198 26.27 5.66 3.54
C ALA A 198 27.03 6.39 2.42
N LEU A 199 26.96 7.72 2.39
CA LEU A 199 27.65 8.55 1.41
C LEU A 199 29.19 8.51 1.50
N ARG A 200 29.77 8.02 2.59
CA ARG A 200 31.22 7.72 2.65
C ARG A 200 31.64 6.64 1.66
N HIS A 201 30.70 5.81 1.23
CA HIS A 201 30.90 4.74 0.25
C HIS A 201 30.55 5.17 -1.18
N ALA A 202 30.06 6.40 -1.39
CA ALA A 202 29.74 6.89 -2.72
C ALA A 202 31.01 7.25 -3.50
N ASP A 203 30.98 7.04 -4.82
CA ASP A 203 32.02 7.54 -5.70
C ASP A 203 31.98 9.07 -5.70
N ARG A 204 33.11 9.68 -5.37
CA ARG A 204 33.24 11.13 -5.28
C ARG A 204 33.28 11.76 -6.67
N ASP A 205 32.84 13.01 -6.74
CA ASP A 205 32.86 13.83 -7.96
C ASP A 205 32.04 13.24 -9.13
N GLN A 206 31.08 12.37 -8.82
CA GLN A 206 30.08 11.86 -9.77
C GLN A 206 28.72 12.56 -9.55
N PRO A 207 27.87 12.66 -10.59
CA PRO A 207 26.50 13.14 -10.42
C PRO A 207 25.69 12.18 -9.54
N ILE A 208 24.93 12.73 -8.60
CA ILE A 208 24.05 11.97 -7.69
C ILE A 208 22.59 12.29 -8.02
N LEU A 209 21.76 11.25 -8.15
CA LEU A 209 20.32 11.39 -8.32
C LEU A 209 19.59 11.19 -6.99
N PHE A 210 18.79 12.17 -6.61
CA PHE A 210 17.72 12.00 -5.62
C PHE A 210 16.42 11.67 -6.36
N PHE A 211 15.89 10.46 -6.18
CA PHE A 211 14.66 10.01 -6.84
C PHE A 211 13.47 10.06 -5.88
N GLY A 212 12.43 10.82 -6.25
CA GLY A 212 11.27 11.04 -5.39
C GLY A 212 11.61 11.86 -4.16
N VAL A 213 12.32 12.97 -4.35
CA VAL A 213 12.83 13.83 -3.27
C VAL A 213 11.72 14.57 -2.50
N GLY A 214 10.49 14.59 -3.04
CA GLY A 214 9.40 15.36 -2.48
C GLY A 214 9.70 16.87 -2.53
N PRO A 215 9.06 17.68 -1.68
CA PRO A 215 9.37 19.10 -1.57
C PRO A 215 10.53 19.39 -0.60
N THR A 216 11.42 18.41 -0.37
CA THR A 216 12.32 18.40 0.80
C THR A 216 13.81 18.52 0.46
N MET A 217 14.61 19.09 1.36
CA MET A 217 16.06 19.28 1.16
C MET A 217 16.95 18.57 2.21
N HIS A 218 16.41 18.11 3.33
CA HIS A 218 17.16 17.59 4.48
C HIS A 218 18.15 16.46 4.14
N HIS A 219 17.78 15.58 3.21
CA HIS A 219 18.68 14.51 2.72
C HIS A 219 19.73 14.99 1.71
N VAL A 220 19.50 16.13 1.05
CA VAL A 220 20.33 16.60 -0.06
C VAL A 220 21.65 17.21 0.45
N PHE A 221 21.63 17.83 1.64
CA PHE A 221 22.80 18.54 2.19
C PHE A 221 24.02 17.65 2.41
N ALA A 222 23.84 16.35 2.70
CA ALA A 222 24.94 15.42 2.90
C ALA A 222 25.69 15.11 1.59
N ALA A 223 25.05 15.30 0.42
CA ALA A 223 25.65 15.03 -0.88
C ALA A 223 26.49 16.19 -1.43
N ALA A 224 26.38 17.39 -0.85
CA ALA A 224 26.97 18.62 -1.40
C ALA A 224 28.51 18.55 -1.56
N ASP A 225 29.19 17.91 -0.60
CA ASP A 225 30.65 17.74 -0.60
C ASP A 225 31.11 16.46 -1.31
N VAL A 226 30.19 15.63 -1.80
CA VAL A 226 30.50 14.34 -2.45
C VAL A 226 30.24 14.41 -3.95
N ALA A 227 29.10 15.00 -4.34
CA ALA A 227 28.63 15.02 -5.72
C ALA A 227 29.37 16.06 -6.57
N SER A 228 29.61 15.77 -7.85
CA SER A 228 29.94 16.83 -8.82
C SER A 228 28.72 17.67 -9.15
N GLU A 229 27.58 17.01 -9.34
CA GLU A 229 26.26 17.57 -9.67
C GLU A 229 25.16 16.82 -8.88
N ILE A 230 24.11 17.53 -8.48
CA ILE A 230 22.96 16.99 -7.77
C ILE A 230 21.73 17.14 -8.66
N HIS A 231 21.08 16.03 -8.97
CA HIS A 231 19.84 15.99 -9.74
C HIS A 231 18.69 15.63 -8.81
N LEU A 232 17.65 16.48 -8.79
CA LEU A 232 16.50 16.30 -7.92
C LEU A 232 15.29 15.88 -8.76
N GLY A 233 14.86 14.64 -8.58
CA GLY A 233 13.72 14.07 -9.29
C GLY A 233 12.49 13.96 -8.40
N ASP A 234 11.33 14.41 -8.86
CA ASP A 234 10.04 14.12 -8.22
C ASP A 234 8.91 13.92 -9.24
N TYR A 235 7.86 13.21 -8.84
CA TYR A 235 6.68 12.97 -9.68
C TYR A 235 5.78 14.20 -9.77
N LEU A 236 5.66 14.97 -8.68
CA LEU A 236 4.74 16.09 -8.60
C LEU A 236 5.43 17.41 -8.98
N PRO A 237 4.95 18.11 -10.01
CA PRO A 237 5.48 19.44 -10.35
C PRO A 237 5.38 20.44 -9.17
N SER A 238 4.38 20.28 -8.30
CA SER A 238 4.23 21.13 -7.11
C SER A 238 5.36 20.92 -6.08
N ASN A 239 5.90 19.71 -5.95
CA ASN A 239 7.06 19.45 -5.11
C ASN A 239 8.32 20.10 -5.71
N LEU A 240 8.56 19.93 -7.01
CA LEU A 240 9.69 20.57 -7.70
C LEU A 240 9.65 22.09 -7.61
N ALA A 241 8.45 22.69 -7.66
CA ALA A 241 8.29 24.13 -7.48
C ALA A 241 8.74 24.61 -6.08
N GLU A 242 8.52 23.82 -5.03
CA GLU A 242 8.99 24.13 -3.66
C GLU A 242 10.51 24.09 -3.57
N LEU A 243 11.14 23.09 -4.19
CA LEU A 243 12.60 23.01 -4.29
C LEU A 243 13.16 24.23 -5.02
N GLN A 244 12.53 24.62 -6.14
CA GLN A 244 12.91 25.81 -6.90
C GLN A 244 12.82 27.07 -6.05
N ARG A 245 11.76 27.23 -5.24
CA ARG A 245 11.65 28.39 -4.32
C ARG A 245 12.81 28.43 -3.32
N TRP A 246 13.24 27.30 -2.78
CA TRP A 246 14.40 27.26 -1.87
C TRP A 246 15.73 27.55 -2.59
N ILE A 247 15.89 27.05 -3.83
CA ILE A 247 17.05 27.34 -4.69
C ILE A 247 17.14 28.85 -4.97
N ASP A 248 16.01 29.47 -5.30
CA ASP A 248 15.91 30.91 -5.61
C ASP A 248 15.95 31.82 -4.38
N ARG A 249 16.08 31.25 -3.17
CA ARG A 249 16.03 31.97 -1.88
C ARG A 249 14.75 32.80 -1.73
N ALA A 250 13.61 32.24 -2.13
CA ALA A 250 12.32 32.89 -1.91
C ALA A 250 12.14 33.20 -0.41
N PRO A 251 11.58 34.36 -0.05
CA PRO A 251 11.48 34.80 1.35
C PRO A 251 10.59 33.91 2.22
N ASP A 252 9.70 33.13 1.60
CA ASP A 252 8.79 32.17 2.22
C ASP A 252 9.19 30.70 1.95
N ALA A 253 10.40 30.46 1.45
CA ALA A 253 10.94 29.11 1.34
C ALA A 253 11.11 28.50 2.74
N HIS A 254 10.93 27.17 2.82
CA HIS A 254 11.08 26.45 4.08
C HIS A 254 12.51 26.60 4.64
N ASP A 255 12.60 26.83 5.95
CA ASP A 255 13.87 26.97 6.65
C ASP A 255 14.47 25.59 6.96
N TRP A 256 15.53 25.24 6.23
CA TRP A 256 16.24 23.97 6.41
C TRP A 256 17.47 24.08 7.31
N ARG A 257 17.79 25.25 7.87
CA ARG A 257 19.00 25.47 8.68
C ARG A 257 19.16 24.48 9.85
N PRO A 258 18.10 24.08 10.59
CA PRO A 258 18.24 23.05 11.64
C PRO A 258 18.72 21.70 11.10
N PHE A 259 18.26 21.31 9.91
CA PHE A 259 18.64 20.06 9.24
C PHE A 259 20.07 20.13 8.69
N VAL A 260 20.47 21.27 8.13
CA VAL A 260 21.86 21.52 7.71
C VAL A 260 22.81 21.43 8.91
N SER A 261 22.46 22.10 10.01
CA SER A 261 23.23 22.05 11.26
C SER A 261 23.36 20.62 11.78
N TYR A 262 22.29 19.82 11.74
CA TYR A 262 22.38 18.41 12.14
C TYR A 262 23.24 17.58 11.18
N THR A 263 23.12 17.79 9.87
CA THR A 263 23.95 17.12 8.85
C THR A 263 25.43 17.38 9.10
N LEU A 264 25.82 18.64 9.36
CA LEU A 264 27.20 19.01 9.67
C LEU A 264 27.72 18.32 10.95
N ARG A 265 26.86 18.17 11.98
CA ARG A 265 27.21 17.39 13.18
C ARG A 265 27.48 15.94 12.87
N CYS A 266 26.66 15.30 12.04
CA CYS A 266 26.87 13.92 11.59
C CYS A 266 28.19 13.76 10.79
N GLU A 267 28.62 14.81 10.10
CA GLU A 267 29.89 14.85 9.36
C GLU A 267 31.12 15.14 10.25
N GLY A 268 30.91 15.42 11.54
CA GLY A 268 31.97 15.62 12.53
C GLY A 268 32.20 17.06 12.97
N VAL A 269 31.38 18.02 12.51
CA VAL A 269 31.43 19.42 12.97
C VAL A 269 30.66 19.53 14.30
N SER A 270 31.37 19.62 15.43
CA SER A 270 30.74 19.52 16.76
C SER A 270 29.68 20.60 17.04
N GLU A 271 30.00 21.86 16.75
CA GLU A 271 29.11 23.01 16.94
C GLU A 271 29.09 23.86 15.66
N PRO A 272 28.27 23.50 14.66
CA PRO A 272 28.22 24.21 13.40
C PRO A 272 27.78 25.65 13.59
N THR A 273 28.59 26.58 13.09
CA THR A 273 28.30 28.02 13.08
C THR A 273 27.27 28.37 12.01
N GLU A 274 26.61 29.53 12.15
CA GLU A 274 25.67 30.03 11.14
C GLU A 274 26.32 30.26 9.76
N ASP A 275 27.62 30.58 9.75
CA ASP A 275 28.40 30.75 8.53
C ASP A 275 28.65 29.40 7.83
N GLU A 276 28.99 28.34 8.58
CA GLU A 276 29.14 26.98 8.04
C GLU A 276 27.82 26.42 7.50
N VAL A 277 26.72 26.67 8.21
CA VAL A 277 25.36 26.33 7.76
C VAL A 277 25.05 27.03 6.44
N THR A 278 25.31 28.34 6.36
CA THR A 278 25.07 29.13 5.15
C THR A 278 25.95 28.66 3.99
N LEU A 279 27.23 28.36 4.25
CA LEU A 279 28.15 27.83 3.26
C LEU A 279 27.66 26.48 2.70
N ARG A 280 27.17 25.59 3.55
CA ARG A 280 26.62 24.30 3.11
C ARG A 280 25.37 24.46 2.26
N GLU A 281 24.43 25.33 2.64
CA GLU A 281 23.27 25.59 1.78
C GLU A 281 23.68 26.15 0.42
N ASP A 282 24.61 27.11 0.40
CA ASP A 282 25.08 27.76 -0.82
C ASP A 282 25.83 26.80 -1.75
N LEU A 283 26.65 25.92 -1.18
CA LEU A 283 27.28 24.83 -1.92
C LEU A 283 26.22 23.88 -2.50
N THR A 284 25.22 23.52 -1.70
CA THR A 284 24.13 22.64 -2.15
C THR A 284 23.36 23.26 -3.31
N ARG A 285 22.96 24.55 -3.21
CA ARG A 285 22.31 25.30 -4.30
C ARG A 285 23.16 25.31 -5.57
N LYS A 286 24.47 25.54 -5.44
CA LYS A 286 25.41 25.54 -6.58
C LYS A 286 25.53 24.16 -7.23
N LYS A 287 25.44 23.08 -6.44
CA LYS A 287 25.59 21.71 -6.90
C LYS A 287 24.32 21.17 -7.54
N ILE A 288 23.14 21.71 -7.21
CA ILE A 288 21.89 21.35 -7.89
C ILE A 288 21.90 21.91 -9.32
N THR A 289 21.95 21.00 -10.29
CA THR A 289 22.02 21.36 -11.72
C THR A 289 20.75 21.03 -12.48
N ASP A 290 19.89 20.15 -11.94
CA ASP A 290 18.68 19.70 -12.63
C ASP A 290 17.52 19.40 -11.67
N LEU A 291 16.31 19.83 -12.07
CA LEU A 291 15.03 19.48 -11.47
C LEU A 291 14.22 18.67 -12.48
N ILE A 292 14.05 17.37 -12.22
CA ILE A 292 13.55 16.42 -13.20
C ILE A 292 12.16 15.92 -12.77
N GLN A 293 11.16 16.04 -13.64
CA GLN A 293 9.90 15.33 -13.40
C GLN A 293 10.08 13.84 -13.74
N VAL A 294 9.90 12.96 -12.75
CA VAL A 294 10.13 11.51 -12.88
C VAL A 294 8.91 10.70 -12.47
N ASP A 295 8.71 9.54 -13.10
CA ASP A 295 7.65 8.59 -12.70
C ASP A 295 8.24 7.19 -12.58
N ALA A 296 8.22 6.63 -11.37
CA ALA A 296 8.71 5.28 -11.09
C ALA A 296 7.88 4.17 -11.75
N HIS A 297 6.68 4.46 -12.28
CA HIS A 297 5.92 3.49 -13.06
C HIS A 297 6.53 3.27 -14.45
N HIS A 298 7.27 4.25 -14.98
CA HIS A 298 8.00 4.10 -16.22
C HIS A 298 9.23 3.21 -16.04
N ARG A 299 9.47 2.31 -16.99
CA ARG A 299 10.63 1.41 -16.98
C ARG A 299 11.97 2.15 -17.00
N HIS A 300 11.99 3.30 -17.67
CA HIS A 300 13.15 4.19 -17.75
C HIS A 300 12.69 5.59 -17.33
N PRO A 301 12.60 5.88 -16.02
CA PRO A 301 12.14 7.18 -15.54
C PRO A 301 13.05 8.33 -15.97
N VAL A 302 14.33 8.03 -16.19
CA VAL A 302 15.37 8.95 -16.63
C VAL A 302 16.24 8.26 -17.69
N ASN A 303 16.72 9.01 -18.69
CA ASN A 303 17.52 8.49 -19.81
C ASN A 303 19.02 8.36 -19.50
N ARG A 304 19.40 8.13 -18.24
CA ARG A 304 20.78 7.88 -17.81
C ARG A 304 20.81 7.10 -16.51
N ARG A 305 21.94 6.46 -16.24
CA ARG A 305 22.25 5.86 -14.94
C ARG A 305 23.16 6.78 -14.11
N TYR A 306 23.32 6.45 -12.84
CA TYR A 306 24.10 7.20 -11.87
C TYR A 306 24.95 6.26 -11.01
N ALA A 307 26.16 6.71 -10.67
CA ALA A 307 27.03 6.03 -9.72
C ALA A 307 26.40 5.96 -8.32
N THR A 308 25.56 6.94 -7.96
CA THR A 308 24.78 6.95 -6.71
C THR A 308 23.33 7.39 -6.97
N VAL A 309 22.38 6.60 -6.46
CA VAL A 309 20.94 6.94 -6.44
C VAL A 309 20.42 6.89 -5.00
N ILE A 310 19.73 7.93 -4.59
CA ILE A 310 19.20 8.13 -3.23
C ILE A 310 17.69 8.31 -3.33
N SER A 311 16.89 7.48 -2.66
CA SER A 311 15.42 7.44 -2.85
C SER A 311 14.62 7.27 -1.54
N PRO A 312 14.86 8.08 -0.50
CA PRO A 312 14.16 7.96 0.79
C PRO A 312 12.66 8.26 0.66
N TYR A 313 11.84 7.44 1.33
CA TYR A 313 10.39 7.61 1.48
C TYR A 313 9.59 7.77 0.18
N CYS A 314 10.15 7.33 -0.96
CA CYS A 314 9.53 7.48 -2.27
C CYS A 314 8.61 6.28 -2.61
N ALA A 315 9.21 5.14 -2.95
CA ALA A 315 8.46 4.03 -3.54
C ALA A 315 7.46 3.42 -2.56
N ASP A 316 7.82 3.34 -1.28
CA ASP A 316 6.97 2.80 -0.23
C ASP A 316 5.77 3.69 0.05
N SER A 317 5.94 5.02 0.00
CA SER A 317 4.87 6.01 0.20
C SER A 317 4.00 6.23 -1.03
N ALA A 318 4.45 5.83 -2.22
CA ALA A 318 3.69 6.02 -3.46
C ALA A 318 2.52 5.02 -3.64
N THR A 319 2.48 3.92 -2.88
CA THR A 319 1.53 2.84 -3.11
C THR A 319 1.21 2.05 -1.83
N ASP A 320 0.01 1.48 -1.73
CA ASP A 320 -0.38 0.57 -0.65
C ASP A 320 -0.23 -0.91 -1.04
N ASN A 321 0.41 -1.17 -2.18
CA ASN A 321 0.50 -2.48 -2.79
C ASN A 321 1.96 -2.91 -2.92
N LEU A 322 2.32 -3.96 -2.19
CA LEU A 322 3.67 -4.51 -2.18
C LEU A 322 4.16 -4.98 -3.56
N THR A 323 3.27 -5.50 -4.42
CA THR A 323 3.62 -5.89 -5.79
C THR A 323 3.97 -4.66 -6.64
N THR A 324 3.18 -3.59 -6.52
CA THR A 324 3.46 -2.31 -7.18
C THR A 324 4.76 -1.73 -6.66
N TRP A 325 4.96 -1.69 -5.34
CA TRP A 325 6.19 -1.24 -4.71
C TRP A 325 7.43 -1.98 -5.26
N ARG A 326 7.40 -3.31 -5.38
CA ARG A 326 8.49 -4.08 -6.01
C ARG A 326 8.73 -3.72 -7.47
N GLN A 327 7.71 -3.25 -8.20
CA GLN A 327 7.90 -2.74 -9.56
C GLN A 327 8.58 -1.37 -9.55
N LEU A 328 8.12 -0.45 -8.69
CA LEU A 328 8.73 0.89 -8.55
C LEU A 328 10.20 0.76 -8.15
N MET A 329 10.49 -0.07 -7.13
CA MET A 329 11.86 -0.34 -6.69
C MET A 329 12.75 -0.84 -7.83
N ARG A 330 12.28 -1.78 -8.64
CA ARG A 330 13.05 -2.28 -9.80
C ARG A 330 13.37 -1.17 -10.80
N ASN A 331 12.40 -0.32 -11.11
CA ASN A 331 12.61 0.78 -12.05
C ASN A 331 13.57 1.85 -11.49
N ILE A 332 13.52 2.12 -10.18
CA ILE A 332 14.42 3.06 -9.50
C ILE A 332 15.84 2.48 -9.42
N THR A 333 16.00 1.23 -8.97
CA THR A 333 17.32 0.60 -8.83
C THR A 333 17.98 0.29 -10.18
N ASP A 334 17.21 0.20 -11.27
CA ASP A 334 17.72 0.13 -12.64
C ASP A 334 18.48 1.39 -13.08
N LEU A 335 18.26 2.53 -12.41
CA LEU A 335 19.01 3.76 -12.60
C LEU A 335 20.40 3.73 -11.97
N VAL A 336 20.69 2.77 -11.09
CA VAL A 336 22.00 2.61 -10.47
C VAL A 336 22.94 1.90 -11.47
N GLU A 337 24.13 2.47 -11.66
CA GLU A 337 25.18 1.87 -12.48
C GLU A 337 25.70 0.56 -11.87
N PRO A 338 26.24 -0.37 -12.68
CA PRO A 338 26.96 -1.51 -12.13
C PRO A 338 28.09 -1.06 -11.20
N GLY A 339 28.19 -1.62 -10.00
CA GLY A 339 29.12 -1.17 -8.97
C GLY A 339 28.66 0.09 -8.20
N GLY A 340 27.57 0.74 -8.61
CA GLY A 340 27.06 1.95 -7.98
C GLY A 340 26.35 1.73 -6.64
N LEU A 341 26.18 2.82 -5.90
CA LEU A 341 25.54 2.87 -4.59
C LEU A 341 24.04 3.20 -4.71
N PHE A 342 23.21 2.42 -4.03
CA PHE A 342 21.81 2.76 -3.78
C PHE A 342 21.61 3.04 -2.30
N VAL A 343 20.94 4.14 -1.96
CA VAL A 343 20.57 4.49 -0.58
C VAL A 343 19.08 4.78 -0.54
N THR A 344 18.37 4.24 0.46
CA THR A 344 16.94 4.47 0.64
C THR A 344 16.56 4.45 2.11
N ALA A 345 15.45 5.12 2.40
CA ALA A 345 14.68 4.98 3.62
C ALA A 345 13.23 4.59 3.26
N ALA A 346 12.51 3.92 4.14
CA ALA A 346 11.11 3.57 3.97
C ALA A 346 10.39 3.53 5.33
N LEU A 347 9.08 3.77 5.35
CA LEU A 347 8.27 3.62 6.56
C LEU A 347 8.16 2.12 6.92
N HIS A 348 8.63 1.75 8.10
CA HIS A 348 8.67 0.35 8.51
C HIS A 348 7.28 -0.16 8.88
N GLN A 349 6.79 -1.18 8.15
CA GLN A 349 5.50 -1.83 8.39
C GLN A 349 4.33 -0.83 8.54
N CYS A 350 4.38 0.26 7.78
CA CYS A 350 3.35 1.29 7.77
C CYS A 350 2.31 1.04 6.68
N ALA A 351 1.03 1.16 7.01
CA ALA A 351 -0.07 1.00 6.05
C ALA A 351 -0.53 2.32 5.43
N GLY A 352 0.09 3.44 5.79
CA GLY A 352 -0.21 4.77 5.28
C GLY A 352 -0.07 5.85 6.35
N TYR A 353 0.37 7.02 5.92
CA TYR A 353 0.72 8.19 6.73
C TYR A 353 -0.28 9.33 6.51
N THR A 354 -0.21 10.37 7.35
CA THR A 354 -1.16 11.49 7.31
C THR A 354 -0.46 12.79 6.98
N VAL A 355 -1.03 13.60 6.09
CA VAL A 355 -0.62 14.98 5.82
C VAL A 355 -1.85 15.87 5.96
N GLY A 356 -1.84 16.75 6.97
CA GLY A 356 -2.98 17.50 7.43
C GLY A 356 -4.15 16.59 7.81
N ASP A 357 -5.26 16.71 7.10
CA ASP A 357 -6.47 15.92 7.27
C ASP A 357 -6.59 14.75 6.27
N ARG A 358 -5.54 14.50 5.48
CA ARG A 358 -5.54 13.53 4.38
C ARG A 358 -4.61 12.36 4.67
N ARG A 359 -5.07 11.16 4.34
CA ARG A 359 -4.28 9.93 4.49
C ARG A 359 -3.72 9.47 3.15
N PHE A 360 -2.42 9.22 3.11
CA PHE A 360 -1.68 8.75 1.93
C PHE A 360 -1.23 7.29 2.12
N PRO A 361 -0.99 6.55 1.03
CA PRO A 361 -0.67 5.13 1.12
C PRO A 361 0.74 4.88 1.65
N SER A 362 0.95 3.68 2.19
CA SER A 362 2.29 3.11 2.34
C SER A 362 2.24 1.59 2.14
N ALA A 363 3.27 1.02 1.53
CA ALA A 363 3.28 -0.36 1.03
C ALA A 363 3.46 -1.41 2.14
N ASN A 364 3.60 -0.99 3.40
CA ASN A 364 3.77 -1.86 4.57
C ASN A 364 4.99 -2.78 4.40
N VAL A 365 6.13 -2.18 4.05
CA VAL A 365 7.39 -2.85 3.74
C VAL A 365 8.08 -3.32 5.03
N SER A 366 8.68 -4.51 4.98
CA SER A 366 9.54 -5.08 6.02
C SER A 366 11.00 -5.18 5.54
N GLU A 367 11.94 -5.49 6.44
CA GLU A 367 13.34 -5.71 6.05
C GLU A 367 13.47 -6.84 5.02
N ASP A 368 12.69 -7.90 5.18
CA ASP A 368 12.68 -9.06 4.29
C ASP A 368 12.15 -8.71 2.89
N ASP A 369 11.17 -7.81 2.80
CA ASP A 369 10.67 -7.32 1.52
C ASP A 369 11.71 -6.47 0.81
N LEU A 370 12.39 -5.57 1.53
CA LEU A 370 13.47 -4.73 1.01
C LEU A 370 14.62 -5.59 0.49
N ARG A 371 15.09 -6.53 1.31
CA ARG A 371 16.12 -7.51 0.94
C ARG A 371 15.71 -8.34 -0.28
N ALA A 372 14.45 -8.76 -0.35
CA ALA A 372 13.95 -9.53 -1.49
C ALA A 372 13.91 -8.70 -2.79
N ALA A 373 13.63 -7.40 -2.69
CA ALA A 373 13.62 -6.48 -3.82
C ALA A 373 15.03 -6.17 -4.36
N LEU A 374 16.03 -6.09 -3.48
CA LEU A 374 17.42 -5.78 -3.86
C LEU A 374 18.22 -7.02 -4.33
N ARG A 375 17.91 -8.21 -3.81
CA ARG A 375 18.63 -9.46 -4.09
C ARG A 375 18.96 -9.75 -5.56
N PRO A 376 18.11 -9.45 -6.57
CA PRO A 376 18.44 -9.74 -7.97
C PRO A 376 19.69 -9.02 -8.49
N ASP A 377 19.91 -7.79 -8.02
CA ASP A 377 20.88 -6.87 -8.64
C ASP A 377 21.93 -6.34 -7.66
N PHE A 378 21.80 -6.56 -6.36
CA PHE A 378 22.69 -6.02 -5.32
C PHE A 378 23.42 -7.11 -4.52
N ASP A 379 24.65 -6.79 -4.13
CA ASP A 379 25.52 -7.69 -3.37
C ASP A 379 25.13 -7.70 -1.89
N ARG A 380 24.76 -8.89 -1.38
CA ARG A 380 24.39 -9.07 0.03
C ARG A 380 25.52 -8.79 1.01
N SER A 381 26.78 -8.89 0.59
CA SER A 381 27.93 -8.65 1.48
C SER A 381 28.16 -7.17 1.77
N ASN A 382 27.63 -6.29 0.93
CA ASN A 382 27.72 -4.84 1.03
C ASN A 382 26.35 -4.17 1.28
N GLU A 383 25.34 -4.98 1.65
CA GLU A 383 24.00 -4.53 2.02
C GLU A 383 23.96 -4.26 3.53
N VAL A 384 23.55 -3.03 3.89
CA VAL A 384 23.17 -2.68 5.26
C VAL A 384 21.67 -2.39 5.25
N ILE A 385 20.94 -3.05 6.15
CA ILE A 385 19.52 -2.78 6.42
C ILE A 385 19.36 -2.62 7.92
N GLU A 386 18.89 -1.46 8.35
CA GLU A 386 18.64 -1.12 9.75
C GLU A 386 17.17 -0.78 9.97
N VAL A 387 16.67 -1.11 11.16
CA VAL A 387 15.32 -0.73 11.59
C VAL A 387 15.46 0.15 12.79
N HIS A 388 14.92 1.36 12.68
CA HIS A 388 14.91 2.33 13.76
C HIS A 388 13.48 2.56 14.22
N SER A 389 13.22 2.24 15.49
CA SER A 389 11.94 2.57 16.12
C SER A 389 11.95 4.04 16.54
N THR A 390 10.92 4.78 16.15
CA THR A 390 10.87 6.24 16.30
C THR A 390 9.77 6.69 17.27
N ASN A 391 8.90 5.77 17.71
CA ASN A 391 7.76 6.01 18.60
C ASN A 391 6.80 7.10 18.08
N GLN A 392 6.73 7.31 16.76
CA GLN A 392 5.90 8.33 16.10
C GLN A 392 4.50 7.82 15.69
N ASP A 393 4.09 6.60 16.10
CA ASP A 393 2.84 5.97 15.65
C ASP A 393 1.61 6.85 15.85
N ALA A 394 1.56 7.54 17.00
CA ALA A 394 0.43 8.37 17.39
C ALA A 394 0.35 9.67 16.58
N THR A 395 1.50 10.22 16.19
CA THR A 395 1.58 11.52 15.49
C THR A 395 1.40 11.34 13.99
N HIS A 396 2.14 10.40 13.39
CA HIS A 396 2.27 10.30 11.93
C HIS A 396 1.73 9.01 11.32
N GLY A 397 1.43 8.01 12.16
CA GLY A 397 0.90 6.72 11.74
C GLY A 397 1.94 5.65 11.43
N TYR A 398 3.22 5.89 11.76
CA TYR A 398 4.30 4.89 11.70
C TYR A 398 5.18 4.94 12.96
N GLY A 399 5.63 3.77 13.41
CA GLY A 399 6.43 3.61 14.62
C GLY A 399 7.92 3.41 14.37
N GLY A 400 8.35 3.39 13.11
CA GLY A 400 9.75 3.24 12.76
C GLY A 400 10.02 3.35 11.27
N VAL A 401 11.31 3.38 10.94
CA VAL A 401 11.84 3.53 9.59
C VAL A 401 12.83 2.41 9.28
N LEU A 402 12.86 2.01 8.01
CA LEU A 402 13.83 1.10 7.44
C LEU A 402 14.88 1.93 6.71
N LEU A 403 16.14 1.78 7.07
CA LEU A 403 17.26 2.46 6.43
C LEU A 403 18.09 1.43 5.69
N CYS A 404 18.48 1.73 4.45
CA CYS A 404 19.24 0.79 3.65
C CYS A 404 20.23 1.48 2.72
N HIS A 405 21.42 0.91 2.64
CA HIS A 405 22.31 1.14 1.51
C HIS A 405 22.83 -0.19 0.98
N ALA A 406 23.05 -0.26 -0.34
CA ALA A 406 23.54 -1.45 -1.00
C ALA A 406 24.33 -1.09 -2.26
N ARG A 407 25.30 -1.94 -2.62
CA ARG A 407 26.08 -1.79 -3.86
C ARG A 407 25.57 -2.73 -4.93
N LYS A 408 25.34 -2.21 -6.13
CA LYS A 408 24.89 -3.00 -7.29
C LYS A 408 26.02 -3.91 -7.77
N HIS A 409 25.71 -5.12 -8.22
CA HIS A 409 26.72 -6.04 -8.73
C HIS A 409 27.53 -5.38 -9.86
N GLN A 410 28.85 -5.48 -9.76
CA GLN A 410 29.78 -5.18 -10.83
C GLN A 410 30.04 -6.48 -11.60
N PRO A 411 29.66 -6.58 -12.89
CA PRO A 411 30.05 -7.74 -13.69
C PRO A 411 31.58 -7.79 -13.80
N PRO A 412 32.19 -8.99 -13.83
CA PRO A 412 33.63 -9.12 -14.01
C PRO A 412 34.06 -8.40 -15.30
N GLU A 413 35.14 -7.61 -15.22
CA GLU A 413 35.75 -6.99 -16.39
C GLU A 413 36.12 -8.09 -17.41
N ARG A 414 35.74 -7.89 -18.68
CA ARG A 414 35.98 -8.86 -19.75
C ARG A 414 37.33 -8.67 -20.40
#